data_AF-A0A453TCE0-F1
#
_entry.id   AF-A0A453TCE0-F1
#
_cell.length_a   1.000
_cell.length_b   1.000
_cell.length_c   1.000
_cell.angle_alpha   90.00
_cell.angle_beta   90.00
_cell.angle_gamma   90.00
#
_symmetry.space_group_name_H-M   'P 1'
#
loop_
_entity.id
_entity.type
_entity.pdbx_description
1 polymer ?
#
loop_
_entity_poly.entity_id
_entity_poly.type
_entity_poly.pdbx_seq_one_letter_code
_entity_poly.pdbx_strand_id
1 'polypeptide(L)'
;LDNAKDDDLMKGYREIADMKESELMTECKAIADMKFTYVVSCQQYGIQKRSGDPCAHDILRLMTTYPSFRVAYIDEVEAPSQDRNKKTDKVYYSVLVKAAVTKSDDPGQSLDQVIYKIKLPGNAILGEGKPENQNHAIIFTRGECLQTIDMNQEHYMEEALKMRNLLEEFLEKHDGVRYPSILGVREHIFTGR
;
A
#
# COMPACT_ATOMS: atom_id res chain seq x y z
N LEU A 1 -18.30 14.40 -12.16
CA LEU A 1 -17.42 13.74 -13.15
C LEU A 1 -17.40 14.50 -14.48
N ASP A 2 -17.73 15.80 -14.51
CA ASP A 2 -18.16 16.49 -15.75
C ASP A 2 -17.39 17.79 -16.06
N ASN A 3 -16.20 17.98 -15.46
CA ASN A 3 -15.47 19.26 -15.57
C ASN A 3 -14.15 19.19 -16.37
N ALA A 4 -13.66 17.99 -16.73
CA ALA A 4 -12.49 17.89 -17.59
C ALA A 4 -12.95 18.02 -19.05
N LYS A 5 -12.48 19.05 -19.77
CA LYS A 5 -12.68 19.16 -21.21
C LYS A 5 -11.87 18.06 -21.90
N ASP A 6 -12.45 17.40 -22.89
CA ASP A 6 -11.88 16.24 -23.61
C ASP A 6 -10.43 16.49 -24.12
N ASP A 7 -10.11 17.74 -24.46
CA ASP A 7 -8.78 18.17 -24.90
C ASP A 7 -7.67 18.02 -23.84
N ASP A 8 -8.01 18.07 -22.54
CA ASP A 8 -7.04 17.93 -21.46
C ASP A 8 -6.76 16.47 -21.08
N LEU A 9 -7.70 15.56 -21.39
CA LEU A 9 -7.54 14.11 -21.23
C LEU A 9 -6.63 13.50 -22.31
N MET A 10 -6.52 14.14 -23.47
CA MET A 10 -5.75 13.69 -24.63
C MET A 10 -4.28 14.15 -24.64
N LYS A 11 -3.88 15.05 -23.73
CA LYS A 11 -2.47 15.41 -23.55
C LYS A 11 -1.75 14.26 -22.84
N GLY A 12 -0.70 13.74 -23.48
CA GLY A 12 0.06 12.62 -22.93
C GLY A 12 0.65 12.93 -21.56
N TYR A 13 0.81 11.90 -20.72
CA TYR A 13 1.33 12.01 -19.34
C TYR A 13 2.58 12.89 -19.19
N ARG A 14 3.46 12.93 -20.20
CA ARG A 14 4.68 13.77 -20.20
C ARG A 14 4.39 15.28 -20.24
N GLU A 15 3.37 15.72 -20.97
CA GLU A 15 3.03 17.14 -21.07
C GLU A 15 2.39 17.66 -19.78
N ILE A 16 1.65 16.81 -19.07
CA ILE A 16 1.02 17.14 -17.78
C ILE A 16 2.05 17.11 -16.64
N ALA A 17 3.05 16.22 -16.72
CA ALA A 17 4.10 16.09 -15.70
C ALA A 17 5.04 17.31 -15.63
N ASP A 18 5.27 17.99 -16.76
CA ASP A 18 6.14 19.18 -16.84
C ASP A 18 5.41 20.50 -16.50
N MET A 19 4.08 20.47 -16.34
CA MET A 19 3.31 21.65 -15.93
C MET A 19 3.41 21.84 -14.41
N LYS A 20 3.81 23.04 -13.97
CA LYS A 20 3.65 23.53 -12.59
C LYS A 20 2.27 23.12 -12.08
N GLU A 21 2.22 22.48 -10.91
CA GLU A 21 1.05 21.84 -10.30
C GLU A 21 -0.25 22.59 -10.64
N SER A 22 -0.93 22.14 -11.70
CA SER A 22 -2.14 22.79 -12.20
C SER A 22 -3.33 22.36 -11.34
N GLU A 23 -4.38 23.17 -11.32
CA GLU A 23 -5.64 22.82 -10.65
C GLU A 23 -6.16 21.46 -11.14
N LEU A 24 -6.04 21.19 -12.44
CA LEU A 24 -6.37 19.91 -13.06
C LEU A 24 -5.53 18.75 -12.50
N MET A 25 -4.22 18.92 -12.35
CA MET A 25 -3.35 17.89 -11.78
C MET A 25 -3.73 17.58 -10.33
N THR A 26 -4.08 18.62 -9.56
CA THR A 26 -4.53 18.46 -8.17
C THR A 26 -5.86 17.70 -8.10
N GLU A 27 -6.81 18.02 -8.98
CA GLU A 27 -8.09 17.31 -9.08
C GLU A 27 -7.88 15.85 -9.50
N CYS A 28 -7.05 15.58 -10.51
CA CYS A 28 -6.71 14.22 -10.94
C CYS A 28 -6.08 13.39 -9.81
N LYS A 29 -5.14 13.96 -9.05
CA LYS A 29 -4.54 13.30 -7.88
C LYS A 29 -5.59 12.98 -6.82
N ALA A 30 -6.49 13.92 -6.51
CA ALA A 30 -7.55 13.71 -5.53
C ALA A 30 -8.52 12.59 -5.95
N ILE A 31 -8.88 12.52 -7.24
CA ILE A 31 -9.69 11.43 -7.78
C ILE A 31 -8.94 10.10 -7.68
N ALA A 32 -7.66 10.07 -8.04
CA ALA A 32 -6.84 8.87 -7.93
C ALA A 32 -6.74 8.38 -6.46
N ASP A 33 -6.53 9.28 -5.50
CA ASP A 33 -6.46 8.95 -4.07
C ASP A 33 -7.80 8.46 -3.50
N MET A 34 -8.92 8.91 -4.08
CA MET A 34 -10.25 8.41 -3.73
C MET A 34 -10.52 7.01 -4.30
N LYS A 35 -9.97 6.72 -5.49
CA LYS A 35 -10.23 5.48 -6.24
C LYS A 35 -9.26 4.36 -5.92
N PHE A 36 -8.01 4.69 -5.64
CA PHE A 36 -6.93 3.73 -5.49
C PHE A 36 -6.31 3.85 -4.10
N THR A 37 -6.12 2.69 -3.46
CA THR A 37 -5.39 2.59 -2.21
C THR A 37 -4.18 1.69 -2.43
N TYR A 38 -2.99 2.23 -2.19
CA TYR A 38 -1.74 1.48 -2.29
C TYR A 38 -1.16 1.21 -0.91
N VAL A 39 -1.11 -0.08 -0.53
CA VAL A 39 -0.60 -0.54 0.76
C VAL A 39 0.56 -1.49 0.52
N VAL A 40 1.69 -1.24 1.18
CA VAL A 40 2.83 -2.16 1.22
C VAL A 40 2.93 -2.78 2.60
N SER A 41 3.01 -4.11 2.66
CA SER A 41 3.30 -4.82 3.91
C SER A 41 4.81 -4.81 4.15
N CYS A 42 5.25 -4.07 5.17
CA CYS A 42 6.61 -4.09 5.68
C CYS A 42 6.56 -4.47 7.17
N GLN A 43 6.40 -5.76 7.47
CA GLN A 43 6.17 -6.24 8.83
C GLN A 43 7.20 -5.75 9.85
N GLN A 44 8.47 -5.66 9.43
CA GLN A 44 9.60 -5.27 10.28
C GLN A 44 9.74 -3.77 10.51
N TYR A 45 8.96 -2.94 9.82
CA TYR A 45 9.10 -1.48 9.88
C TYR A 45 9.02 -0.94 11.32
N GLY A 46 8.16 -1.50 12.16
CA GLY A 46 8.03 -1.08 13.57
C GLY A 46 9.29 -1.30 14.40
N ILE A 47 9.96 -2.45 14.22
CA ILE A 47 11.22 -2.76 14.91
C ILE A 47 12.34 -1.89 14.34
N GLN A 48 12.45 -1.82 13.01
CA GLN A 48 13.45 -1.01 12.30
C GLN A 48 13.39 0.47 12.71
N LYS A 49 12.18 1.02 12.86
CA LYS A 49 11.97 2.38 13.33
C LYS A 49 12.51 2.60 14.75
N ARG A 50 12.24 1.66 15.67
CA ARG A 50 12.74 1.76 17.06
C ARG A 50 14.25 1.61 17.17
N SER A 51 14.85 0.79 16.31
CA SER A 51 16.30 0.58 16.31
C SER A 51 17.07 1.63 15.51
N GLY A 52 16.39 2.57 14.84
CA GLY A 52 17.04 3.57 13.98
C GLY A 52 17.66 2.98 12.71
N ASP A 53 17.11 1.87 12.22
CA ASP A 53 17.61 1.16 11.04
C ASP A 53 17.50 2.05 9.77
N PRO A 54 18.54 2.14 8.91
CA PRO A 54 18.48 2.86 7.65
C PRO A 54 17.28 2.50 6.77
N CYS A 55 16.85 1.24 6.76
CA CYS A 55 15.67 0.79 6.00
C CYS A 55 14.40 1.54 6.41
N ALA A 56 14.23 1.86 7.70
CA ALA A 56 13.07 2.63 8.15
C ALA A 56 13.09 4.07 7.62
N HIS A 57 14.27 4.67 7.51
CA HIS A 57 14.42 6.00 6.91
C HIS A 57 14.10 6.00 5.42
N ASP A 58 14.52 4.96 4.69
CA ASP A 58 14.19 4.80 3.27
C ASP A 58 12.69 4.60 3.04
N ILE A 59 12.03 3.78 3.87
CA ILE A 59 10.56 3.59 3.82
C ILE A 59 9.83 4.91 4.12
N LEU A 60 10.29 5.67 5.12
CA LEU A 60 9.73 6.99 5.43
C LEU A 60 9.93 7.99 4.28
N ARG A 61 11.10 7.97 3.64
CA ARG A 61 11.38 8.79 2.45
C ARG A 61 10.40 8.44 1.33
N LEU A 62 10.15 7.15 1.07
CA LEU A 62 9.16 6.70 0.08
C LEU A 62 7.74 7.19 0.41
N MET A 63 7.28 7.05 1.67
CA MET A 63 6.00 7.60 2.11
C MET A 63 5.90 9.12 1.89
N THR A 64 7.01 9.85 2.08
CA THR A 64 7.04 11.31 1.92
C THR A 64 7.06 11.73 0.45
N THR A 65 7.78 10.98 -0.40
CA THR A 65 7.84 11.23 -1.84
C THR A 65 6.52 10.87 -2.54
N TYR A 66 5.83 9.83 -2.07
CA TYR A 66 4.58 9.34 -2.65
C TYR A 66 3.44 9.38 -1.61
N PRO A 67 2.66 10.48 -1.52
CA PRO A 67 1.67 10.68 -0.45
C PRO A 67 0.58 9.60 -0.34
N SER A 68 0.26 8.92 -1.44
CA SER A 68 -0.71 7.82 -1.50
C SER A 68 -0.16 6.49 -0.94
N PHE A 69 1.16 6.40 -0.74
CA PHE A 69 1.86 5.22 -0.25
C PHE A 69 1.60 5.02 1.25
N ARG A 70 1.07 3.85 1.60
CA ARG A 70 0.78 3.46 2.98
C ARG A 70 1.55 2.21 3.33
N VAL A 71 2.02 2.13 4.57
CA VAL A 71 2.81 1.00 5.06
C VAL A 71 2.05 0.29 6.17
N ALA A 72 1.82 -1.00 6.00
CA ALA A 72 1.30 -1.88 7.03
C ALA A 72 2.47 -2.61 7.71
N TYR A 73 2.52 -2.60 9.04
CA TYR A 73 3.56 -3.29 9.81
C TYR A 73 3.04 -3.89 11.12
N ILE A 74 3.86 -4.75 11.75
CA ILE A 74 3.58 -5.28 13.08
C ILE A 74 4.35 -4.47 14.12
N ASP A 75 3.60 -3.90 15.06
CA ASP A 75 4.14 -3.18 16.20
C ASP A 75 4.19 -4.10 17.42
N GLU A 76 5.34 -4.14 18.08
CA GLU A 76 5.57 -4.88 19.32
C GLU A 76 5.85 -3.86 20.42
N VAL A 77 5.02 -3.84 21.45
CA VAL A 77 5.10 -2.89 22.56
C VAL A 77 5.13 -3.66 23.87
N GLU A 78 6.04 -3.26 24.77
CA GLU A 78 6.04 -3.76 26.14
C GLU A 78 4.93 -3.07 26.96
N ALA A 79 4.10 -3.86 27.62
CA ALA A 79 3.06 -3.41 28.53
C ALA A 79 3.24 -4.04 29.92
N PRO A 80 2.71 -3.45 31.00
CA PRO A 80 2.73 -4.08 32.32
C PRO A 80 2.03 -5.44 32.27
N SER A 81 2.67 -6.47 32.83
CA SER A 81 2.07 -7.80 32.88
C SER A 81 1.02 -7.88 34.01
N GLN A 82 -0.02 -8.70 33.79
CA GLN A 82 -0.95 -9.09 34.86
C GLN A 82 -0.45 -10.28 35.69
N ASP A 83 0.60 -10.97 35.23
CA ASP A 83 1.23 -12.06 35.96
C ASP A 83 2.16 -11.49 37.06
N ARG A 84 1.98 -11.91 38.31
CA ARG A 84 2.81 -11.46 39.43
C ARG A 84 4.28 -11.88 39.31
N ASN A 85 4.58 -12.88 38.49
CA ASN A 85 5.93 -13.39 38.27
C ASN A 85 6.64 -12.76 37.06
N LYS A 86 5.96 -11.93 36.27
CA LYS A 86 6.51 -11.28 35.08
C LYS A 86 6.27 -9.78 35.18
N LYS A 87 7.28 -8.96 34.87
CA LYS A 87 7.12 -7.49 34.96
C LYS A 87 6.40 -6.90 33.74
N THR A 88 6.65 -7.45 32.56
CA THR A 88 6.13 -6.91 31.29
C THR A 88 5.61 -8.02 30.37
N ASP A 89 4.55 -7.74 29.64
CA ASP A 89 4.03 -8.54 28.54
C ASP A 89 4.26 -7.84 27.21
N LYS A 90 4.44 -8.63 26.16
CA LYS A 90 4.50 -8.13 24.78
C LYS A 90 3.07 -8.04 24.25
N VAL A 91 2.71 -6.86 23.77
CA VAL A 91 1.43 -6.60 23.09
C VAL A 91 1.72 -6.27 21.65
N TYR A 92 0.96 -6.91 20.77
CA TYR A 92 1.13 -6.84 19.33
C TYR A 92 0.01 -6.02 18.70
N TYR A 93 0.35 -5.20 17.71
CA TYR A 93 -0.62 -4.48 16.90
C TYR A 93 -0.29 -4.64 15.43
N SER A 94 -1.31 -4.72 14.59
CA SER A 94 -1.18 -4.46 13.16
C SER A 94 -1.48 -2.98 12.93
N VAL A 95 -0.55 -2.28 12.30
CA VAL A 95 -0.57 -0.82 12.18
C VAL A 95 -0.46 -0.41 10.72
N LEU A 96 -1.30 0.54 10.30
CA LEU A 96 -1.20 1.21 9.01
C LEU A 96 -0.75 2.66 9.22
N VAL A 97 0.30 3.08 8.53
CA VAL A 97 0.84 4.44 8.56
C VAL A 97 0.91 5.08 7.17
N LYS A 98 1.03 6.41 7.14
CA LYS A 98 1.38 7.23 5.97
C LYS A 98 2.33 8.36 6.39
N ALA A 99 2.92 9.10 5.45
CA ALA A 99 3.66 10.30 5.79
C ALA A 99 2.76 11.39 6.42
N ALA A 100 3.29 12.10 7.42
CA ALA A 100 2.65 13.26 8.00
C ALA A 100 2.68 14.45 7.01
N VAL A 101 1.57 15.16 6.90
CA VAL A 101 1.41 16.30 5.96
C VAL A 101 2.11 17.57 6.47
N THR A 102 2.32 17.66 7.78
CA THR A 102 2.99 18.80 8.42
C THR A 102 4.42 18.40 8.77
N LYS A 103 5.41 19.14 8.24
CA LYS A 103 6.75 19.18 8.85
C LYS A 103 6.56 19.68 10.27
N SER A 104 6.71 18.82 11.26
CA SER A 104 6.54 19.21 12.65
C SER A 104 7.76 20.02 13.08
N ASP A 105 7.53 21.27 13.47
CA ASP A 105 8.51 22.09 14.21
C ASP A 105 8.74 21.55 15.65
N ASP A 106 8.08 20.44 16.00
CA ASP A 106 8.20 19.72 17.26
C ASP A 106 9.15 18.50 17.10
N PRO A 107 10.32 18.49 17.77
CA PRO A 107 11.32 17.42 17.68
C PRO A 107 10.84 16.02 18.10
N GLY A 108 9.65 15.91 18.72
CA GLY A 108 9.10 14.65 19.20
C GLY A 108 8.06 14.00 18.29
N GLN A 109 7.59 14.67 17.23
CA GLN A 109 6.52 14.14 16.39
C GLN A 109 7.07 13.20 15.31
N SER A 110 6.52 12.00 15.28
CA SER A 110 6.85 11.00 14.27
C SER A 110 6.44 11.48 12.88
N LEU A 111 7.36 11.44 11.91
CA LEU A 111 7.10 11.85 10.52
C LEU A 111 6.14 10.90 9.78
N ASP A 112 5.87 9.72 10.35
CA ASP A 112 4.80 8.80 9.95
C ASP A 112 3.58 8.94 10.88
N GLN A 113 2.43 9.19 10.27
CA GLN A 113 1.13 9.28 10.92
C GLN A 113 0.45 7.91 10.93
N VAL A 114 0.04 7.45 12.12
CA VAL A 114 -0.81 6.25 12.28
C VAL A 114 -2.22 6.53 11.78
N ILE A 115 -2.69 5.71 10.85
CA ILE A 115 -4.06 5.71 10.33
C ILE A 115 -4.91 4.71 11.14
N TYR A 116 -4.42 3.49 11.27
CA TYR A 116 -5.09 2.41 12.01
C TYR A 116 -4.10 1.72 12.93
N LYS A 117 -4.56 1.31 14.10
CA LYS A 117 -3.81 0.49 15.06
C LYS A 117 -4.73 -0.55 15.67
N ILE A 118 -4.61 -1.79 15.21
CA ILE A 118 -5.49 -2.90 15.58
C ILE A 118 -4.72 -3.83 16.51
N LYS A 119 -5.23 -4.03 17.72
CA LYS A 119 -4.62 -4.96 18.69
C LYS A 119 -4.78 -6.40 18.19
N LEU A 120 -3.70 -7.16 18.20
CA LEU A 120 -3.68 -8.56 17.84
C LEU A 120 -3.86 -9.45 19.08
N PRO A 121 -4.41 -10.66 18.93
CA PRO A 121 -4.63 -11.58 20.06
C PRO A 121 -3.32 -12.16 20.62
N GLY A 122 -2.20 -11.99 19.92
CA GLY A 122 -0.88 -12.47 20.32
C GLY A 122 0.16 -12.15 19.25
N ASN A 123 1.32 -12.79 19.35
CA ASN A 123 2.37 -12.67 18.34
C ASN A 123 1.84 -13.19 17.00
N ALA A 124 1.83 -12.34 15.98
CA ALA A 124 1.49 -12.75 14.64
C ALA A 124 2.62 -13.62 14.10
N ILE A 125 2.39 -14.92 13.94
CA ILE A 125 3.32 -15.81 13.25
C ILE A 125 3.21 -15.48 11.76
N LEU A 126 3.92 -14.45 11.34
CA LEU A 126 4.06 -14.08 9.95
C LEU A 126 5.41 -14.61 9.47
N GLY A 127 5.38 -15.63 8.62
CA GLY A 127 6.57 -16.07 7.89
C GLY A 127 7.06 -15.01 6.91
N GLU A 128 8.23 -15.26 6.31
CA GLU A 128 8.81 -14.40 5.26
C GLU A 128 8.09 -14.53 3.90
N GLY A 129 7.01 -15.31 3.83
CA GLY A 129 6.33 -15.59 2.59
C GLY A 129 5.42 -14.46 2.09
N LYS A 130 5.18 -14.49 0.78
CA LYS A 130 4.19 -13.64 0.10
C LYS A 130 2.78 -13.76 0.70
N PRO A 131 2.23 -14.97 0.98
CA PRO A 131 0.86 -15.07 1.47
C PRO A 131 0.68 -14.44 2.85
N GLU A 132 1.69 -14.48 3.73
CA GLU A 132 1.63 -13.87 5.05
C GLU A 132 1.61 -12.33 4.97
N ASN A 133 2.39 -11.75 4.06
CA ASN A 133 2.35 -10.32 3.77
C ASN A 133 1.00 -9.87 3.21
N GLN A 134 0.40 -10.66 2.31
CA GLN A 134 -0.91 -10.36 1.74
C GLN A 134 -2.01 -10.46 2.81
N ASN A 135 -2.02 -11.52 3.61
CA ASN A 135 -2.97 -11.71 4.71
C ASN A 135 -2.86 -10.63 5.77
N HIS A 136 -1.65 -10.13 6.04
CA HIS A 136 -1.46 -9.02 6.96
C HIS A 136 -2.02 -7.71 6.40
N ALA A 137 -1.78 -7.39 5.13
CA ALA A 137 -2.20 -6.11 4.54
C ALA A 137 -3.69 -6.06 4.20
N ILE A 138 -4.35 -7.19 3.93
CA ILE A 138 -5.74 -7.23 3.43
C ILE A 138 -6.74 -6.54 4.36
N ILE A 139 -6.50 -6.54 5.68
CA ILE A 139 -7.39 -5.90 6.64
C ILE A 139 -7.44 -4.37 6.48
N PHE A 140 -6.44 -3.79 5.82
CA PHE A 140 -6.33 -2.36 5.54
C PHE A 140 -6.78 -1.96 4.14
N THR A 141 -7.07 -2.92 3.27
CA THR A 141 -7.55 -2.64 1.91
C THR A 141 -9.08 -2.65 1.88
N ARG A 142 -9.67 -1.77 1.08
CA ARG A 142 -11.12 -1.70 0.84
C ARG A 142 -11.31 -1.36 -0.64
N GLY A 143 -12.35 -1.91 -1.24
CA GLY A 143 -12.65 -1.72 -2.65
C GLY A 143 -13.33 -2.95 -3.23
N GLU A 144 -13.79 -2.82 -4.47
CA GLU A 144 -14.43 -3.92 -5.21
C GLU A 144 -13.39 -4.92 -5.74
N CYS A 145 -12.18 -4.43 -6.01
CA CYS A 145 -11.08 -5.20 -6.58
C CYS A 145 -9.81 -5.05 -5.72
N LEU A 146 -9.07 -6.14 -5.55
CA LEU A 146 -7.80 -6.16 -4.83
C LEU A 146 -6.72 -6.77 -5.73
N GLN A 147 -5.65 -6.02 -5.99
CA GLN A 147 -4.45 -6.53 -6.64
C GLN A 147 -3.37 -6.81 -5.61
N THR A 148 -2.77 -7.98 -5.70
CA THR A 148 -1.54 -8.30 -4.97
C THR A 148 -0.40 -8.36 -5.98
N ILE A 149 0.61 -7.50 -5.80
CA ILE A 149 1.80 -7.45 -6.66
C ILE A 149 2.98 -7.94 -5.83
N ASP A 150 3.77 -8.86 -6.39
CA ASP A 150 5.00 -9.33 -5.76
C ASP A 150 6.13 -8.34 -6.03
N MET A 151 6.83 -7.92 -4.97
CA MET A 151 7.97 -7.00 -5.08
C MET A 151 9.17 -7.62 -5.81
N ASN A 152 9.28 -8.95 -5.80
CA ASN A 152 10.34 -9.66 -6.51
C ASN A 152 10.06 -9.81 -8.00
N GLN A 153 8.86 -9.44 -8.46
CA GLN A 153 8.60 -9.31 -9.88
C GLN A 153 9.14 -7.95 -10.31
N GLU A 154 10.09 -7.97 -11.25
CA GLU A 154 10.60 -6.76 -11.89
C GLU A 154 9.40 -5.86 -12.24
N HIS A 155 9.50 -4.57 -11.87
CA HIS A 155 8.43 -3.58 -11.90
C HIS A 155 7.91 -3.29 -13.32
N TYR A 156 7.33 -4.28 -13.99
CA TYR A 156 6.61 -4.10 -15.24
C TYR A 156 5.42 -3.20 -14.93
N MET A 157 5.47 -1.98 -15.48
CA MET A 157 4.34 -1.04 -15.46
C MET A 157 3.07 -1.72 -15.98
N GLU A 158 3.23 -2.70 -16.87
CA GLU A 158 2.20 -3.59 -17.39
C GLU A 158 1.48 -4.37 -16.29
N GLU A 159 2.16 -4.87 -15.26
CA GLU A 159 1.51 -5.55 -14.14
C GLU A 159 0.63 -4.58 -13.34
N ALA A 160 1.07 -3.34 -13.14
CA ALA A 160 0.26 -2.31 -12.49
C ALA A 160 -0.97 -1.89 -13.31
N LEU A 161 -0.88 -1.95 -14.65
CA LEU A 161 -1.99 -1.63 -15.56
C LEU A 161 -2.90 -2.83 -15.88
N LYS A 162 -2.46 -4.04 -15.55
CA LYS A 162 -3.13 -5.30 -15.89
C LYS A 162 -4.55 -5.35 -15.38
N MET A 163 -4.77 -4.92 -14.13
CA MET A 163 -6.08 -5.02 -13.48
C MET A 163 -7.20 -4.37 -14.28
N ARG A 164 -6.95 -3.23 -14.95
CA ARG A 164 -7.95 -2.57 -15.79
C ARG A 164 -8.43 -3.49 -16.91
N ASN A 165 -7.49 -4.09 -17.64
CA ASN A 165 -7.81 -4.96 -18.77
C ASN A 165 -8.43 -6.28 -18.29
N LEU A 166 -7.92 -6.85 -17.19
CA LEU A 166 -8.46 -8.10 -16.64
C LEU A 166 -9.91 -7.97 -16.19
N LEU A 167 -10.29 -6.83 -15.61
CA LEU A 167 -11.65 -6.61 -15.12
C LEU A 167 -12.67 -6.52 -16.26
N GLU A 168 -12.26 -6.08 -17.45
CA GLU A 168 -13.13 -5.99 -18.63
C GLU A 168 -13.52 -7.37 -19.16
N GLU A 169 -12.61 -8.35 -19.10
CA GLU A 169 -12.88 -9.73 -19.52
C GLU A 169 -14.01 -10.39 -18.71
N PHE A 170 -14.23 -9.98 -17.46
CA PHE A 170 -15.35 -10.49 -16.64
C PHE A 170 -16.72 -9.92 -17.06
N LEU A 171 -16.74 -8.88 -17.91
CA LEU A 171 -17.94 -8.22 -18.40
C LEU A 171 -18.40 -8.73 -19.77
N GLU A 172 -17.64 -9.62 -20.41
CA GLU A 172 -17.95 -10.20 -21.71
C GLU A 172 -18.22 -11.71 -21.65
N LYS A 173 -19.09 -12.20 -22.53
CA LYS A 173 -19.36 -13.64 -22.69
C LYS A 173 -18.62 -14.15 -23.93
N HIS A 174 -17.39 -14.62 -23.77
CA HIS A 174 -16.58 -15.09 -24.89
C HIS A 174 -17.15 -16.35 -25.58
N ASP A 175 -17.87 -17.20 -24.85
CA ASP A 175 -18.57 -18.37 -25.38
C ASP A 175 -20.05 -18.12 -25.71
N GLY A 176 -20.54 -16.89 -25.48
CA GLY A 176 -21.94 -16.49 -25.60
C GLY A 176 -22.87 -17.00 -24.50
N VAL A 177 -22.40 -17.84 -23.57
CA VAL A 177 -23.22 -18.50 -22.55
C VAL A 177 -22.98 -17.92 -21.16
N ARG A 178 -21.72 -17.78 -20.73
CA ARG A 178 -21.37 -17.37 -19.35
C ARG A 178 -20.27 -16.34 -19.31
N TYR A 179 -20.34 -15.47 -18.30
CA TYR A 179 -19.22 -14.61 -17.94
C TYR A 179 -18.13 -15.44 -17.25
N PRO A 180 -16.84 -15.14 -17.48
CA PRO A 180 -15.75 -15.75 -16.75
C PRO A 180 -15.92 -15.60 -15.23
N SER A 181 -15.45 -16.58 -14.47
CA SER A 181 -15.31 -16.48 -13.00
C SER A 181 -13.87 -16.63 -12.55
N ILE A 182 -13.01 -17.17 -13.41
CA ILE A 182 -11.56 -17.29 -13.24
C ILE A 182 -10.94 -16.96 -14.58
N LEU A 183 -9.96 -16.07 -14.60
CA LEU A 183 -9.19 -15.71 -15.77
C LEU A 183 -7.74 -16.14 -15.57
N GLY A 184 -7.22 -16.95 -16.48
CA GLY A 184 -5.82 -17.35 -16.51
C GLY A 184 -5.03 -16.44 -17.44
N VAL A 185 -3.99 -15.78 -16.91
CA VAL A 185 -3.09 -14.95 -17.72
C VAL A 185 -1.66 -15.44 -17.63
N ARG A 186 -0.93 -15.28 -18.72
CA ARG A 186 0.50 -15.60 -18.74
C ARG A 186 1.25 -14.61 -17.84
N GLU A 187 2.17 -15.16 -17.06
CA GLU A 187 3.11 -14.42 -16.25
C GLU A 187 4.52 -14.78 -16.72
N HIS A 188 5.37 -13.76 -16.85
CA HIS A 188 6.78 -13.94 -17.17
C HIS A 188 7.60 -13.82 -15.88
N ILE A 189 8.19 -14.93 -15.44
CA ILE A 189 9.04 -14.97 -14.24
C ILE A 189 10.49 -14.93 -14.69
N PHE A 190 11.19 -13.85 -14.35
CA PHE A 190 12.62 -13.73 -14.56
C PHE A 190 13.35 -14.02 -13.25
N THR A 191 14.20 -15.04 -13.25
CA THR A 191 15.11 -15.30 -12.13
C THR A 191 16.51 -14.90 -12.58
N GLY A 192 17.04 -13.79 -12.06
CA GLY A 192 18.45 -13.45 -12.23
C GLY A 192 19.32 -14.52 -11.58
N ARG A 193 20.28 -15.07 -12.34
CA ARG A 193 21.39 -15.86 -11.80
C ARG A 193 22.57 -14.96 -11.50
#